data_AF-A0A6G3XVB6-F1
#
_entry.id   AF-A0A6G3XVB6-F1
#
_cell.length_a   1.000
_cell.length_b   1.000
_cell.length_c   1.000
_cell.angle_alpha   90.00
_cell.angle_beta   90.00
_cell.angle_gamma   90.00
#
_symmetry.space_group_name_H-M   'P 1'
#
loop_
_entity.id
_entity.type
_entity.pdbx_description
1 polymer ?
#
loop_
_entity_poly.entity_id
_entity_poly.type
_entity_poly.pdbx_seq_one_letter_code
_entity_poly.pdbx_strand_id
1 'polypeptide(L)'
;MAEPVSQEIELVLLLSLPDPRPDQAEVMLELLNTPLDWNQVLGMLTVHRVVGIAWHNILRYVIQHRQTLLSAYFLKSLKVTAAGQRLMAQEQMSRTAEMQRALADAGVRSAILKGGAVAAMAYPDLGMRMFHDNDVLVDPDRLQDAVAVLQDLGYVQGSWDYATASVRPAPRRQVLHMAMHSHQTYSYMKPTPEATVLECHRLDVHFSVDLMTGNRSDAAVSALLDDRIELRGLSSISPIDMLIFSCVHFAREAAHRNEVMALKDLVLYKLVDVVALLADRDLDGV
;
A
#
# COMPACT_ATOMS: atom_id res chain seq x y z
N MET A 1 19.02 -11.77 -26.77
CA MET A 1 18.79 -10.31 -26.90
C MET A 1 17.44 -10.04 -26.28
N ALA A 2 17.35 -9.10 -25.34
CA ALA A 2 16.03 -8.67 -24.86
C ALA A 2 15.27 -8.06 -26.04
N GLU A 3 14.00 -8.41 -26.20
CA GLU A 3 13.14 -7.73 -27.17
C GLU A 3 13.06 -6.24 -26.81
N PRO A 4 13.04 -5.34 -27.81
CA PRO A 4 12.84 -3.93 -27.55
C PRO A 4 11.51 -3.73 -26.79
N VAL A 5 11.57 -3.00 -25.69
CA VAL A 5 10.41 -2.65 -24.86
C VAL A 5 9.42 -1.85 -25.71
N SER A 6 8.13 -2.18 -25.68
CA SER A 6 7.12 -1.42 -26.41
C SER A 6 6.97 -0.01 -25.84
N GLN A 7 6.53 0.94 -26.67
CA GLN A 7 6.33 2.34 -26.24
C GLN A 7 5.30 2.45 -25.11
N GLU A 8 4.31 1.56 -25.07
CA GLU A 8 3.34 1.48 -23.97
C GLU A 8 4.01 1.11 -22.64
N ILE A 9 4.90 0.11 -22.65
CA ILE A 9 5.63 -0.30 -21.44
C ILE A 9 6.58 0.81 -21.01
N GLU A 10 7.29 1.43 -21.94
CA GLU A 10 8.16 2.57 -21.66
C GLU A 10 7.41 3.73 -21.00
N LEU A 11 6.27 4.12 -21.56
CA LEU A 11 5.41 5.15 -20.98
C LEU A 11 4.93 4.78 -19.57
N VAL A 12 4.52 3.52 -19.35
CA VAL A 12 4.10 3.05 -18.02
C VAL A 12 5.23 3.13 -17.00
N LEU A 13 6.44 2.71 -17.36
CA LEU A 13 7.60 2.79 -16.48
C LEU A 13 7.92 4.25 -16.11
N LEU A 14 7.95 5.15 -17.10
CA LEU A 14 8.19 6.58 -16.89
C LEU A 14 7.11 7.20 -15.99
N LEU A 15 5.83 6.90 -16.24
CA LEU A 15 4.72 7.39 -15.43
C LEU A 15 4.74 6.85 -14.00
N SER A 16 5.42 5.73 -13.74
CA SER A 16 5.47 5.08 -12.42
C SER A 16 6.65 5.54 -11.55
N LEU A 17 7.55 6.38 -12.08
CA LEU A 17 8.67 6.89 -11.30
C LEU A 17 8.18 7.84 -10.19
N PRO A 18 8.63 7.70 -8.94
CA PRO A 18 8.24 8.60 -7.85
C PRO A 18 8.66 10.05 -8.08
N ASP A 19 9.85 10.26 -8.62
CA ASP A 19 10.40 11.57 -8.98
C ASP A 19 11.20 11.46 -10.29
N PRO A 20 10.54 11.55 -11.46
CA PRO A 20 11.22 11.46 -12.74
C PRO A 20 12.10 12.69 -12.99
N ARG A 21 13.27 12.47 -13.58
CA ARG A 21 14.18 13.54 -14.01
C ARG A 21 13.59 14.34 -15.19
N PRO A 22 14.08 15.56 -15.46
CA PRO A 22 13.60 16.38 -16.58
C PRO A 22 13.67 15.68 -17.94
N ASP A 23 14.75 14.96 -18.25
CA ASP A 23 14.90 14.19 -19.50
C ASP A 23 13.83 13.09 -19.63
N GLN A 24 13.49 12.43 -18.53
CA GLN A 24 12.47 11.39 -18.49
C GLN A 24 11.06 11.97 -18.66
N ALA A 25 10.81 13.17 -18.12
CA ALA A 25 9.55 13.88 -18.27
C ALA A 25 9.33 14.38 -19.72
N GLU A 26 10.39 14.77 -20.43
CA GLU A 26 10.32 15.12 -21.85
C GLU A 26 9.92 13.91 -22.71
N VAL A 27 10.57 12.75 -22.51
CA VAL A 27 10.20 11.50 -23.21
C VAL A 27 8.76 11.09 -22.90
N MET A 28 8.32 11.22 -21.65
CA MET A 28 6.93 10.97 -21.27
C MET A 28 5.94 11.85 -22.05
N LEU A 29 6.24 13.14 -22.21
CA LEU A 29 5.42 14.07 -22.97
C LEU A 29 5.38 13.71 -24.46
N GLU A 30 6.52 13.33 -25.05
CA GLU A 30 6.59 12.87 -26.44
C GLU A 30 5.69 11.64 -26.66
N LEU A 31 5.85 10.61 -25.83
CA LEU A 31 5.05 9.37 -25.92
C LEU A 31 3.56 9.64 -25.74
N LEU A 32 3.15 10.55 -24.85
CA LEU A 32 1.75 10.93 -24.67
C LEU A 32 1.14 11.66 -25.87
N ASN A 33 1.95 12.16 -26.80
CA ASN A 33 1.54 12.74 -28.08
C ASN A 33 1.59 11.74 -29.25
N THR A 34 1.93 10.47 -29.00
CA THR A 34 1.91 9.40 -30.02
C THR A 34 0.64 8.54 -29.92
N PRO A 35 0.20 7.90 -31.01
CA PRO A 35 -0.96 7.01 -31.00
C PRO A 35 -0.61 5.63 -30.40
N LEU A 36 -0.66 5.52 -29.07
CA LEU A 36 -0.43 4.27 -28.33
C LEU A 36 -1.73 3.49 -28.08
N ASP A 37 -1.61 2.21 -27.73
CA ASP A 37 -2.74 1.45 -27.19
C ASP A 37 -3.04 1.87 -25.73
N TRP A 38 -3.96 2.83 -25.58
CA TRP A 38 -4.37 3.33 -24.27
C TRP A 38 -5.04 2.28 -23.38
N ASN A 39 -5.61 1.22 -23.94
CA ASN A 39 -6.17 0.12 -23.13
C ASN A 39 -5.04 -0.66 -22.46
N GLN A 40 -3.96 -0.92 -23.20
CA GLN A 40 -2.77 -1.56 -22.66
C GLN A 40 -2.13 -0.71 -21.57
N VAL A 41 -1.94 0.60 -21.82
CA VAL A 41 -1.37 1.53 -20.84
C VAL A 41 -2.21 1.59 -19.56
N LEU A 42 -3.55 1.80 -19.66
CA LEU A 42 -4.42 1.83 -18.48
C LEU A 42 -4.45 0.49 -17.75
N GLY A 43 -4.50 -0.61 -18.49
CA GLY A 43 -4.49 -1.96 -17.93
C GLY A 43 -3.24 -2.21 -17.11
N MET A 44 -2.06 -1.89 -17.66
CA MET A 44 -0.79 -1.99 -16.95
C MET A 44 -0.74 -1.09 -15.73
N LEU A 45 -1.09 0.20 -15.83
CA LEU A 45 -1.09 1.12 -14.68
C LEU A 45 -1.99 0.62 -13.54
N THR A 46 -3.14 0.05 -13.89
CA THR A 46 -4.14 -0.44 -12.93
C THR A 46 -3.68 -1.74 -12.26
N VAL A 47 -3.30 -2.75 -13.05
CA VAL A 47 -2.82 -4.06 -12.53
C VAL A 47 -1.55 -3.87 -11.71
N HIS A 48 -0.66 -2.97 -12.15
CA HIS A 48 0.55 -2.65 -11.42
C HIS A 48 0.36 -1.69 -10.24
N ARG A 49 -0.86 -1.19 -10.01
CA ARG A 49 -1.24 -0.35 -8.87
C ARG A 49 -0.42 0.94 -8.75
N VAL A 50 -0.15 1.57 -9.90
CA VAL A 50 0.66 2.79 -10.05
C VAL A 50 -0.13 3.97 -10.65
N VAL A 51 -1.46 3.86 -10.73
CA VAL A 51 -2.36 4.92 -11.26
C VAL A 51 -2.17 6.26 -10.55
N GLY A 52 -2.11 6.26 -9.21
CA GLY A 52 -1.95 7.50 -8.44
C GLY A 52 -0.63 8.22 -8.76
N ILE A 53 0.47 7.49 -8.90
CA ILE A 53 1.78 8.03 -9.26
C ILE A 53 1.75 8.56 -10.70
N ALA A 54 1.19 7.78 -11.63
CA ALA A 54 1.02 8.21 -13.02
C ALA A 54 0.23 9.51 -13.13
N TRP A 55 -0.89 9.63 -12.40
CA TRP A 55 -1.68 10.85 -12.38
C TRP A 55 -0.92 12.03 -11.76
N HIS A 56 -0.17 11.80 -10.69
CA HIS A 56 0.69 12.83 -10.09
C HIS A 56 1.73 13.34 -11.10
N ASN A 57 2.42 12.45 -11.80
CA ASN A 57 3.40 12.82 -12.83
C ASN A 57 2.77 13.59 -13.99
N ILE A 58 1.57 13.19 -14.44
CA ILE A 58 0.83 13.94 -15.45
C ILE A 58 0.50 15.36 -14.97
N LEU A 59 0.02 15.51 -13.74
CA LEU A 59 -0.27 16.82 -13.16
C LEU A 59 0.98 17.69 -13.05
N ARG A 60 2.12 17.11 -12.68
CA ARG A 60 3.36 17.83 -12.45
C ARG A 60 4.04 18.25 -13.75
N TYR A 61 4.10 17.36 -14.74
CA TYR A 61 4.96 17.53 -15.91
C TYR A 61 4.22 17.71 -17.24
N VAL A 62 2.98 17.24 -17.35
CA VAL A 62 2.31 17.12 -18.66
C VAL A 62 1.08 18.00 -18.80
N ILE A 63 0.38 18.33 -17.71
CA ILE A 63 -0.96 18.94 -17.74
C ILE A 63 -1.04 20.30 -18.45
N GLN A 64 0.09 21.01 -18.54
CA GLN A 64 0.21 22.28 -19.25
C GLN A 64 0.02 22.10 -20.77
N HIS A 65 0.39 20.92 -21.30
CA HIS A 65 0.30 20.57 -22.72
C HIS A 65 -0.98 19.80 -23.07
N ARG A 66 -1.94 19.66 -22.15
CA ARG A 66 -3.12 18.78 -22.31
C ARG A 66 -3.94 18.99 -23.59
N GLN A 67 -3.89 20.18 -24.19
CA GLN A 67 -4.66 20.52 -25.40
C GLN A 67 -4.12 19.83 -26.66
N THR A 68 -2.84 19.44 -26.66
CA THR A 68 -2.20 18.79 -27.81
C THR A 68 -2.18 17.27 -27.71
N LEU A 69 -2.50 16.72 -26.53
CA LEU A 69 -2.37 15.30 -26.26
C LEU A 69 -3.44 14.48 -27.00
N LEU A 70 -3.02 13.39 -27.66
CA LEU A 70 -3.91 12.42 -28.31
C LEU A 70 -4.59 11.47 -27.31
N SER A 71 -4.31 11.62 -26.02
CA SER A 71 -4.69 10.72 -24.93
C SER A 71 -5.88 11.22 -24.09
N ALA A 72 -6.77 12.05 -24.64
CA ALA A 72 -7.82 12.72 -23.87
C ALA A 72 -8.71 11.79 -23.00
N TYR A 73 -9.18 10.66 -23.55
CA TYR A 73 -9.97 9.69 -22.79
C TYR A 73 -9.15 8.93 -21.76
N PHE A 74 -7.89 8.60 -22.09
CA PHE A 74 -6.92 8.04 -21.16
C PHE A 74 -6.75 8.95 -19.92
N LEU A 75 -6.51 10.24 -20.13
CA LEU A 75 -6.34 11.23 -19.07
C LEU A 75 -7.60 11.37 -18.21
N LYS A 76 -8.79 11.36 -18.83
CA LYS A 76 -10.06 11.44 -18.11
C LYS A 76 -10.27 10.21 -17.22
N SER A 77 -10.03 9.01 -17.74
CA SER A 77 -10.13 7.77 -16.98
C SER A 77 -9.12 7.75 -15.82
N LEU A 78 -7.86 8.09 -16.09
CA LEU A 78 -6.82 8.13 -15.07
C LEU A 78 -7.14 9.11 -13.95
N LYS A 79 -7.62 10.32 -14.30
CA LYS A 79 -8.05 11.33 -13.32
C LYS A 79 -9.14 10.81 -12.39
N VAL A 80 -10.18 10.16 -12.92
CA VAL A 80 -11.30 9.64 -12.13
C VAL A 80 -10.82 8.54 -11.19
N THR A 81 -10.03 7.59 -11.69
CA THR A 81 -9.47 6.50 -10.88
C THR A 81 -8.55 7.04 -9.78
N ALA A 82 -7.65 7.98 -10.10
CA ALA A 82 -6.76 8.58 -9.13
C ALA A 82 -7.50 9.39 -8.05
N ALA A 83 -8.59 10.09 -8.42
CA ALA A 83 -9.44 10.78 -7.45
C ALA A 83 -10.11 9.80 -6.47
N GLY A 84 -10.65 8.68 -6.98
CA GLY A 84 -11.22 7.61 -6.15
C GLY A 84 -10.18 6.98 -5.22
N GLN A 85 -8.98 6.69 -5.75
CA GLN A 85 -7.86 6.17 -4.97
C GLN A 85 -7.45 7.12 -3.83
N ARG A 86 -7.38 8.42 -4.11
CA ARG A 86 -7.06 9.45 -3.10
C ARG A 86 -8.09 9.47 -1.97
N LEU A 87 -9.38 9.48 -2.32
CA LEU A 87 -10.47 9.47 -1.33
C LEU A 87 -10.41 8.20 -0.48
N MET A 88 -10.19 7.04 -1.11
CA MET A 88 -10.06 5.76 -0.40
C MET A 88 -8.88 5.79 0.57
N ALA A 89 -7.72 6.28 0.15
CA ALA A 89 -6.54 6.41 1.02
C ALA A 89 -6.83 7.33 2.23
N GLN A 90 -7.53 8.46 2.03
CA GLN A 90 -7.89 9.37 3.11
C GLN A 90 -8.84 8.71 4.13
N GLU A 91 -9.87 8.01 3.65
CA GLU A 91 -10.84 7.31 4.52
C GLU A 91 -10.17 6.17 5.30
N GLN A 92 -9.29 5.39 4.65
CA GLN A 92 -8.49 4.35 5.30
C GLN A 92 -7.62 4.93 6.42
N MET A 93 -6.90 6.02 6.14
CA MET A 93 -5.97 6.62 7.09
C MET A 93 -6.67 7.24 8.30
N SER A 94 -7.81 7.91 8.09
CA SER A 94 -8.62 8.46 9.21
C SER A 94 -9.06 7.36 10.18
N ARG A 95 -9.54 6.24 9.64
CA ARG A 95 -10.03 5.11 10.45
C ARG A 95 -8.92 4.33 11.13
N THR A 96 -7.77 4.24 10.46
CA THR A 96 -6.56 3.68 11.05
C THR A 96 -6.10 4.55 12.22
N ALA A 97 -6.23 5.88 12.13
CA ALA A 97 -5.89 6.78 13.23
C ALA A 97 -6.86 6.68 14.41
N GLU A 98 -8.16 6.48 14.16
CA GLU A 98 -9.12 6.15 15.20
C GLU A 98 -8.77 4.83 15.91
N MET A 99 -8.44 3.79 15.14
CA MET A 99 -8.06 2.49 15.68
C MET A 99 -6.75 2.55 16.49
N GLN A 100 -5.72 3.23 15.99
CA GLN A 100 -4.46 3.38 16.72
C GLN A 100 -4.62 4.17 18.02
N ARG A 101 -5.49 5.20 18.05
CA ARG A 101 -5.81 5.92 19.28
C ARG A 101 -6.47 5.00 20.32
N ALA A 102 -7.43 4.19 19.91
CA ALA A 102 -8.06 3.22 20.82
C ALA A 102 -7.07 2.16 21.36
N LEU A 103 -6.13 1.68 20.52
CA LEU A 103 -5.06 0.81 20.98
C LEU A 103 -4.17 1.52 22.00
N ALA A 104 -3.78 2.76 21.73
CA ALA A 104 -2.94 3.55 22.63
C ALA A 104 -3.65 3.82 23.98
N ASP A 105 -4.94 4.13 23.98
CA ASP A 105 -5.75 4.33 25.19
C ASP A 105 -5.84 3.06 26.05
N ALA A 106 -5.79 1.88 25.42
CA ALA A 106 -5.69 0.57 26.09
C ALA A 106 -4.25 0.18 26.48
N GLY A 107 -3.28 1.06 26.27
CA GLY A 107 -1.86 0.81 26.55
C GLY A 107 -1.21 -0.20 25.60
N VAL A 108 -1.76 -0.41 24.41
CA VAL A 108 -1.21 -1.28 23.36
C VAL A 108 -0.42 -0.43 22.37
N ARG A 109 0.90 -0.63 22.33
CA ARG A 109 1.76 0.01 21.31
C ARG A 109 1.42 -0.55 19.94
N SER A 110 1.33 0.32 18.93
CA SER A 110 1.12 -0.09 17.55
C SER A 110 1.88 0.77 16.54
N ALA A 111 2.18 0.19 15.39
CA ALA A 111 2.78 0.89 14.25
C ALA A 111 2.15 0.40 12.94
N ILE A 112 1.72 1.32 12.08
CA ILE A 112 1.28 0.96 10.72
C ILE A 112 2.49 0.59 9.87
N LEU A 113 2.32 -0.39 9.00
CA LEU A 113 3.35 -0.87 8.08
C LEU A 113 2.91 -0.69 6.61
N LYS A 114 3.85 -0.91 5.69
CA LYS A 114 3.61 -1.03 4.23
C LYS A 114 2.72 0.08 3.67
N GLY A 115 1.65 -0.26 2.96
CA GLY A 115 0.90 0.61 2.06
C GLY A 115 0.61 2.00 2.62
N GLY A 116 -0.14 2.09 3.73
CA GLY A 116 -0.49 3.38 4.34
C GLY A 116 0.71 4.13 4.91
N ALA A 117 1.67 3.41 5.49
CA ALA A 117 2.89 3.99 6.04
C ALA A 117 3.78 4.58 4.94
N VAL A 118 4.07 3.80 3.90
CA VAL A 118 4.86 4.20 2.73
C VAL A 118 4.17 5.34 1.99
N ALA A 119 2.84 5.29 1.81
CA ALA A 119 2.05 6.39 1.25
C ALA A 119 2.26 7.70 2.00
N ALA A 120 2.34 7.64 3.34
CA ALA A 120 2.45 8.81 4.18
C ALA A 120 3.88 9.35 4.31
N MET A 121 4.90 8.49 4.26
CA MET A 121 6.32 8.88 4.42
C MET A 121 7.02 9.18 3.09
N ALA A 122 6.81 8.36 2.05
CA ALA A 122 7.64 8.40 0.83
C ALA A 122 6.98 9.14 -0.34
N TYR A 123 5.72 9.56 -0.20
CA TYR A 123 4.99 10.25 -1.24
C TYR A 123 4.41 11.58 -0.73
N PRO A 124 4.41 12.64 -1.57
CA PRO A 124 3.85 13.93 -1.19
C PRO A 124 2.34 13.86 -0.93
N ASP A 125 1.63 12.96 -1.65
CA ASP A 125 0.19 12.77 -1.52
C ASP A 125 -0.17 11.30 -1.25
N LEU A 126 -1.03 11.07 -0.25
CA LEU A 126 -1.51 9.72 0.11
C LEU A 126 -2.13 8.99 -1.08
N GLY A 127 -2.79 9.73 -1.99
CA GLY A 127 -3.44 9.18 -3.16
C GLY A 127 -2.48 8.69 -4.24
N MET A 128 -1.17 8.95 -4.15
CA MET A 128 -0.20 8.40 -5.09
C MET A 128 -0.09 6.89 -4.94
N ARG A 129 -0.12 6.40 -3.69
CA ARG A 129 0.11 5.00 -3.40
C ARG A 129 -1.17 4.24 -3.11
N MET A 130 -1.47 3.24 -3.93
CA MET A 130 -2.67 2.42 -3.78
C MET A 130 -2.47 1.34 -2.71
N PHE A 131 -3.30 1.34 -1.67
CA PHE A 131 -3.37 0.26 -0.66
C PHE A 131 -4.83 -0.06 -0.32
N HIS A 132 -5.09 -1.33 0.02
CA HIS A 132 -6.44 -1.86 0.25
C HIS A 132 -6.73 -2.19 1.72
N ASP A 133 -5.68 -2.32 2.50
CA ASP A 133 -5.64 -2.61 3.92
C ASP A 133 -4.48 -1.84 4.55
N ASN A 134 -4.53 -1.75 5.88
CA ASN A 134 -3.38 -1.37 6.67
C ASN A 134 -2.91 -2.55 7.50
N ASP A 135 -1.63 -2.86 7.36
CA ASP A 135 -0.90 -3.75 8.24
C ASP A 135 -0.56 -2.98 9.53
N VAL A 136 -0.83 -3.57 10.69
CA VAL A 136 -0.62 -2.93 12.00
C VAL A 136 0.21 -3.85 12.87
N LEU A 137 1.44 -3.46 13.14
CA LEU A 137 2.32 -4.15 14.07
C LEU A 137 1.89 -3.86 15.50
N VAL A 138 1.73 -4.91 16.30
CA VAL A 138 1.48 -4.84 17.74
C VAL A 138 2.46 -5.74 18.49
N ASP A 139 2.63 -5.44 19.77
CA ASP A 139 3.42 -6.28 20.67
C ASP A 139 2.78 -7.68 20.80
N PRO A 140 3.53 -8.78 20.58
CA PRO A 140 3.00 -10.14 20.68
C PRO A 140 2.37 -10.43 22.04
N ASP A 141 2.95 -9.89 23.12
CA ASP A 141 2.48 -10.11 24.49
C ASP A 141 1.18 -9.35 24.78
N ARG A 142 0.85 -8.34 23.96
CA ARG A 142 -0.39 -7.54 24.04
C ARG A 142 -1.38 -7.89 22.94
N LEU A 143 -1.18 -8.97 22.18
CA LEU A 143 -2.03 -9.33 21.05
C LEU A 143 -3.48 -9.58 21.47
N GLN A 144 -3.72 -10.21 22.62
CA GLN A 144 -5.10 -10.44 23.13
C GLN A 144 -5.80 -9.12 23.47
N ASP A 145 -5.07 -8.14 24.01
CA ASP A 145 -5.63 -6.82 24.30
C ASP A 145 -5.96 -6.09 23.00
N ALA A 146 -5.09 -6.17 21.98
CA ALA A 146 -5.37 -5.63 20.66
C ALA A 146 -6.62 -6.25 20.03
N VAL A 147 -6.80 -7.57 20.16
CA VAL A 147 -8.01 -8.28 19.70
C VAL A 147 -9.26 -7.75 20.39
N ALA A 148 -9.21 -7.57 21.72
CA ALA A 148 -10.35 -7.06 22.48
C ALA A 148 -10.72 -5.63 22.05
N VAL A 149 -9.74 -4.74 21.91
CA VAL A 149 -9.97 -3.36 21.43
C VAL A 149 -10.60 -3.35 20.03
N LEU A 150 -10.10 -4.17 19.11
CA LEU A 150 -10.66 -4.25 17.76
C LEU A 150 -12.10 -4.79 17.77
N GLN A 151 -12.41 -5.76 18.62
CA GLN A 151 -13.78 -6.26 18.79
C GLN A 151 -14.72 -5.19 19.35
N ASP A 152 -14.27 -4.42 20.35
CA ASP A 152 -15.04 -3.32 20.95
C ASP A 152 -15.29 -2.18 19.94
N LEU A 153 -14.33 -1.96 19.03
CA LEU A 153 -14.49 -1.04 17.89
C LEU A 153 -15.42 -1.58 16.79
N GLY A 154 -15.88 -2.83 16.89
CA GLY A 154 -16.80 -3.47 15.93
C GLY A 154 -16.12 -4.15 14.75
N TYR A 155 -14.81 -4.44 14.82
CA TYR A 155 -14.14 -5.25 13.82
C TYR A 155 -14.44 -6.74 14.01
N VAL A 156 -14.59 -7.45 12.90
CA VAL A 156 -14.82 -8.89 12.86
C VAL A 156 -13.73 -9.53 12.01
N GLN A 157 -13.16 -10.63 12.50
CA GLN A 157 -12.24 -11.43 11.69
C GLN A 157 -13.02 -12.19 10.61
N GLY A 158 -12.72 -11.94 9.35
CA GLY A 158 -13.55 -12.45 8.26
C GLY A 158 -13.14 -12.02 6.87
N SER A 159 -14.07 -12.15 5.93
CA SER A 159 -13.94 -11.71 4.55
C SER A 159 -15.13 -10.86 4.13
N TRP A 160 -14.92 -9.85 3.29
CA TRP A 160 -15.98 -9.00 2.78
C TRP A 160 -16.84 -9.76 1.76
N ASP A 161 -18.16 -9.70 1.95
CA ASP A 161 -19.15 -10.21 1.00
C ASP A 161 -19.73 -9.04 0.21
N TYR A 162 -19.34 -8.94 -1.06
CA TYR A 162 -19.81 -7.88 -1.98
C TYR A 162 -21.30 -8.00 -2.31
N ALA A 163 -21.91 -9.18 -2.21
CA ALA A 163 -23.33 -9.35 -2.53
C ALA A 163 -24.23 -8.80 -1.42
N THR A 164 -23.80 -8.92 -0.16
CA THR A 164 -24.56 -8.48 1.00
C THR A 164 -24.00 -7.22 1.68
N ALA A 165 -22.88 -6.68 1.17
CA ALA A 165 -22.13 -5.58 1.76
C ALA A 165 -21.90 -5.79 3.27
N SER A 166 -21.41 -6.98 3.63
CA SER A 166 -21.23 -7.36 5.03
C SER A 166 -19.98 -8.22 5.25
N VAL A 167 -19.56 -8.36 6.51
CA VAL A 167 -18.44 -9.23 6.87
C VAL A 167 -18.95 -10.64 7.08
N ARG A 168 -18.42 -11.60 6.32
CA ARG A 168 -18.58 -13.02 6.56
C ARG A 168 -17.53 -13.48 7.57
N PRO A 169 -17.91 -13.88 8.80
CA PRO A 169 -16.93 -14.28 9.81
C PRO A 169 -16.11 -15.49 9.38
N ALA A 170 -14.82 -15.48 9.69
CA ALA A 170 -13.94 -16.60 9.42
C ALA A 170 -14.25 -17.78 10.37
N PRO A 171 -14.19 -19.04 9.89
CA PRO A 171 -14.27 -20.20 10.78
C PRO A 171 -13.17 -20.16 11.84
N ARG A 172 -13.50 -20.44 13.10
CA ARG A 172 -12.54 -20.41 14.23
C ARG A 172 -11.27 -21.22 13.96
N ARG A 173 -11.37 -22.35 13.24
CA ARG A 173 -10.21 -23.16 12.84
C ARG A 173 -9.21 -22.39 11.97
N GLN A 174 -9.69 -21.55 11.04
CA GLN A 174 -8.83 -20.74 10.18
C GLN A 174 -8.20 -19.57 10.95
N VAL A 175 -8.95 -18.93 11.84
CA VAL A 175 -8.44 -17.88 12.72
C VAL A 175 -7.25 -18.40 13.56
N LEU A 176 -7.44 -19.55 14.21
CA LEU A 176 -6.38 -20.19 15.01
C LEU A 176 -5.21 -20.64 14.14
N HIS A 177 -5.48 -21.24 12.97
CA HIS A 177 -4.42 -21.69 12.07
C HIS A 177 -3.52 -20.52 11.64
N MET A 178 -4.12 -19.39 11.25
CA MET A 178 -3.39 -18.18 10.85
C MET A 178 -2.50 -17.67 11.99
N ALA A 179 -3.04 -17.51 13.19
CA ALA A 179 -2.28 -17.03 14.34
C ALA A 179 -1.12 -17.95 14.77
N MET A 180 -1.16 -19.25 14.42
CA MET A 180 -0.12 -20.21 14.76
C MET A 180 0.95 -20.39 13.68
N HIS A 181 0.64 -20.11 12.41
CA HIS A 181 1.50 -20.45 11.26
C HIS A 181 1.85 -19.24 10.38
N SER A 182 1.47 -18.03 10.79
CA SER A 182 1.68 -16.80 10.06
C SER A 182 2.20 -15.70 10.97
N HIS A 183 2.66 -14.61 10.38
CA HIS A 183 3.19 -13.44 11.07
C HIS A 183 2.10 -12.43 11.51
N GLN A 184 0.86 -12.72 11.10
CA GLN A 184 -0.32 -11.88 11.32
C GLN A 184 -1.52 -12.73 11.76
N THR A 185 -2.52 -12.08 12.33
CA THR A 185 -3.82 -12.69 12.60
C THR A 185 -4.63 -12.86 11.31
N TYR A 186 -5.80 -13.50 11.41
CA TYR A 186 -6.80 -13.37 10.36
C TYR A 186 -7.25 -11.90 10.24
N SER A 187 -7.47 -11.43 9.02
CA SER A 187 -7.84 -10.04 8.71
C SER A 187 -9.09 -9.60 9.47
N TYR A 188 -9.01 -8.40 10.03
CA TYR A 188 -10.12 -7.70 10.68
C TYR A 188 -10.83 -6.81 9.69
N MET A 189 -12.15 -6.80 9.75
CA MET A 189 -13.01 -6.06 8.83
C MET A 189 -14.11 -5.33 9.58
N LYS A 190 -14.32 -4.07 9.23
CA LYS A 190 -15.41 -3.24 9.76
C LYS A 190 -16.13 -2.54 8.59
N PRO A 191 -17.44 -2.81 8.37
CA PRO A 191 -18.23 -2.08 7.38
C PRO A 191 -18.21 -0.58 7.68
N THR A 192 -18.21 0.24 6.64
CA THR A 192 -18.15 1.70 6.74
C THR A 192 -19.25 2.36 5.90
N PRO A 193 -20.53 2.13 6.23
CA PRO A 193 -21.66 2.65 5.45
C PRO A 193 -21.72 4.18 5.34
N GLU A 194 -21.01 4.89 6.22
CA GLU A 194 -20.88 6.34 6.25
C GLU A 194 -19.74 6.89 5.36
N ALA A 195 -18.87 6.02 4.84
CA ALA A 195 -17.79 6.41 3.94
C ALA A 195 -18.30 6.63 2.50
N THR A 196 -17.57 7.45 1.74
CA THR A 196 -17.89 7.79 0.36
C THR A 196 -17.49 6.68 -0.59
N VAL A 197 -16.32 6.07 -0.39
CA VAL A 197 -15.77 5.07 -1.32
C VAL A 197 -15.25 3.80 -0.64
N LEU A 198 -14.88 3.88 0.64
CA LEU A 198 -14.43 2.72 1.41
C LEU A 198 -15.65 1.95 1.94
N GLU A 199 -15.99 0.80 1.35
CA GLU A 199 -17.13 0.00 1.83
C GLU A 199 -16.85 -0.72 3.16
N CYS A 200 -15.58 -1.09 3.36
CA CYS A 200 -15.13 -1.85 4.52
C CYS A 200 -13.68 -1.50 4.85
N HIS A 201 -13.43 -1.10 6.09
CA HIS A 201 -12.08 -0.90 6.59
C HIS A 201 -11.47 -2.26 6.96
N ARG A 202 -10.36 -2.61 6.29
CA ARG A 202 -9.61 -3.84 6.49
C ARG A 202 -8.29 -3.58 7.20
N LEU A 203 -7.99 -4.38 8.22
CA LEU A 203 -6.75 -4.35 8.97
C LEU A 203 -6.15 -5.75 9.10
N ASP A 204 -4.83 -5.84 8.92
CA ASP A 204 -4.06 -7.05 9.20
C ASP A 204 -3.17 -6.80 10.42
N VAL A 205 -3.44 -7.49 11.52
CA VAL A 205 -2.67 -7.30 12.76
C VAL A 205 -1.45 -8.21 12.74
N HIS A 206 -0.28 -7.59 12.66
CA HIS A 206 1.01 -8.23 12.69
C HIS A 206 1.50 -8.37 14.13
N PHE A 207 2.01 -9.55 14.46
CA PHE A 207 2.72 -9.81 15.72
C PHE A 207 4.15 -10.34 15.46
N SER A 208 4.55 -10.42 14.20
CA SER A 208 5.89 -10.84 13.81
C SER A 208 6.35 -10.06 12.59
N VAL A 209 7.66 -9.83 12.51
CA VAL A 209 8.33 -9.31 11.31
C VAL A 209 9.05 -10.42 10.53
N ASP A 210 9.10 -11.64 11.07
CA ASP A 210 9.50 -12.83 10.34
C ASP A 210 8.28 -13.41 9.59
N LEU A 211 8.15 -13.02 8.32
CA LEU A 211 6.97 -13.20 7.46
C LEU A 211 6.59 -14.65 7.09
N MET A 212 7.08 -15.69 7.76
CA MET A 212 6.67 -17.10 7.64
C MET A 212 7.23 -17.84 8.87
N THR A 213 6.37 -18.23 9.79
CA THR A 213 6.75 -18.52 11.18
C THR A 213 7.54 -19.82 11.35
N GLY A 214 8.85 -19.67 11.45
CA GLY A 214 9.73 -20.63 12.12
C GLY A 214 10.42 -20.05 13.35
N ASN A 215 10.66 -18.72 13.36
CA ASN A 215 11.39 -18.04 14.43
C ASN A 215 10.51 -16.98 15.10
N ARG A 216 10.71 -16.82 16.42
CA ARG A 216 10.14 -15.69 17.17
C ARG A 216 10.93 -14.43 16.84
N SER A 217 10.24 -13.34 16.54
CA SER A 217 10.84 -12.03 16.27
C SER A 217 10.49 -11.00 17.35
N ASP A 218 10.04 -11.44 18.52
CA ASP A 218 9.40 -10.60 19.54
C ASP A 218 10.31 -9.47 20.01
N ALA A 219 11.61 -9.75 20.21
CA ALA A 219 12.59 -8.72 20.56
C ALA A 219 12.74 -7.66 19.46
N ALA A 220 12.74 -8.07 18.19
CA ALA A 220 12.79 -7.14 17.06
C ALA A 220 11.50 -6.32 16.96
N VAL A 221 10.33 -6.96 17.18
CA VAL A 221 9.04 -6.26 17.21
C VAL A 221 9.02 -5.23 18.33
N SER A 222 9.46 -5.57 19.55
CA SER A 222 9.52 -4.60 20.65
C SER A 222 10.44 -3.43 20.31
N ALA A 223 11.63 -3.69 19.77
CA ALA A 223 12.56 -2.64 19.39
C ALA A 223 11.96 -1.68 18.34
N LEU A 224 11.32 -2.22 17.30
CA LEU A 224 10.61 -1.43 16.28
C LEU A 224 9.48 -0.59 16.86
N LEU A 225 8.75 -1.12 17.86
CA LEU A 225 7.68 -0.39 18.53
C LEU A 225 8.23 0.66 19.50
N ASP A 226 9.40 0.46 20.10
CA ASP A 226 10.07 1.44 20.96
C ASP A 226 10.56 2.64 20.14
N ASP A 227 11.13 2.39 18.96
CA ASP A 227 11.67 3.41 18.05
C ASP A 227 10.64 3.94 17.03
N ARG A 228 9.34 3.78 17.32
CA ARG A 228 8.26 4.25 16.46
C ARG A 228 8.30 5.77 16.26
N ILE A 229 7.92 6.20 15.08
CA ILE A 229 7.80 7.61 14.70
C ILE A 229 6.34 8.02 14.54
N GLU A 230 6.07 9.31 14.70
CA GLU A 230 4.78 9.88 14.32
C GLU A 230 4.80 10.30 12.85
N LEU A 231 3.76 9.92 12.11
CA LEU A 231 3.61 10.16 10.69
C LEU A 231 2.17 10.56 10.39
N ARG A 232 1.94 11.85 10.11
CA ARG A 232 0.63 12.41 9.77
C ARG A 232 -0.48 12.02 10.79
N GLY A 233 -0.16 12.03 12.09
CA GLY A 233 -1.09 11.68 13.18
C GLY A 233 -1.29 10.17 13.41
N LEU A 234 -0.45 9.33 12.79
CA LEU A 234 -0.38 7.89 13.01
C LEU A 234 1.02 7.52 13.55
N SER A 235 1.14 6.34 14.15
CA SER A 235 2.41 5.77 14.55
C SER A 235 2.88 4.76 13.51
N SER A 236 4.15 4.81 13.10
CA SER A 236 4.79 3.84 12.19
C SER A 236 6.21 3.52 12.66
N ILE A 237 6.85 2.50 12.06
CA ILE A 237 8.27 2.21 12.28
C ILE A 237 9.15 3.26 11.57
N SER A 238 10.43 3.33 11.95
CA SER A 238 11.35 4.28 11.32
C SER A 238 11.39 4.08 9.80
N PRO A 239 11.71 5.13 9.02
CA PRO A 239 11.82 4.96 7.59
C PRO A 239 12.84 3.88 7.23
N ILE A 240 14.00 3.77 7.92
CA ILE A 240 15.05 2.78 7.57
C ILE A 240 14.48 1.37 7.72
N ASP A 241 13.77 1.13 8.82
CA ASP A 241 13.13 -0.16 9.06
C ASP A 241 12.03 -0.45 8.04
N MET A 242 11.26 0.56 7.62
CA MET A 242 10.25 0.42 6.58
C MET A 242 10.85 0.00 5.23
N LEU A 243 12.00 0.58 4.85
CA LEU A 243 12.72 0.20 3.64
C LEU A 243 13.18 -1.26 3.72
N ILE A 244 13.85 -1.64 4.81
CA ILE A 244 14.30 -3.02 5.04
C ILE A 244 13.11 -3.98 5.01
N PHE A 245 12.05 -3.66 5.73
CA PHE A 245 10.83 -4.47 5.80
C PHE A 245 10.17 -4.64 4.43
N SER A 246 10.11 -3.57 3.62
CA SER A 246 9.58 -3.61 2.26
C SER A 246 10.41 -4.50 1.35
N CYS A 247 11.75 -4.43 1.44
CA CYS A 247 12.65 -5.31 0.69
C CYS A 247 12.49 -6.77 1.09
N VAL A 248 12.42 -7.07 2.39
CA VAL A 248 12.24 -8.45 2.90
C VAL A 248 10.88 -9.01 2.45
N HIS A 249 9.83 -8.21 2.52
CA HIS A 249 8.48 -8.62 2.09
C HIS A 249 8.44 -8.91 0.58
N PHE A 250 8.99 -8.00 -0.22
CA PHE A 250 9.05 -8.18 -1.66
C PHE A 250 9.84 -9.44 -2.06
N ALA A 251 11.03 -9.65 -1.46
CA ALA A 251 11.85 -10.83 -1.75
C ALA A 251 11.13 -12.15 -1.41
N ARG A 252 10.36 -12.19 -0.33
CA ARG A 252 9.59 -13.38 0.06
C ARG A 252 8.41 -13.65 -0.86
N GLU A 253 7.63 -12.62 -1.19
CA GLU A 253 6.52 -12.76 -2.12
C GLU A 253 7.00 -13.21 -3.50
N ALA A 254 8.13 -12.65 -3.97
CA ALA A 254 8.73 -13.01 -5.25
C ALA A 254 9.14 -14.49 -5.35
N ALA A 255 9.42 -15.14 -4.21
CA ALA A 255 9.79 -16.55 -4.13
C ALA A 255 8.62 -17.48 -3.74
N HIS A 256 7.44 -16.94 -3.43
CA HIS A 256 6.32 -17.73 -2.93
C HIS A 256 5.40 -18.19 -4.06
N ARG A 257 5.24 -19.51 -4.22
CA ARG A 257 4.47 -20.11 -5.33
C ARG A 257 3.06 -19.54 -5.48
N ASN A 258 2.34 -19.29 -4.39
CA ASN A 258 0.97 -18.77 -4.49
C ASN A 258 0.92 -17.34 -5.02
N GLU A 259 1.92 -16.51 -4.70
CA GLU A 259 2.01 -15.13 -5.21
C GLU A 259 2.35 -15.14 -6.70
N VAL A 260 3.29 -15.99 -7.13
CA VAL A 260 3.64 -16.16 -8.55
C VAL A 260 2.45 -16.65 -9.36
N MET A 261 1.73 -17.67 -8.88
CA MET A 261 0.54 -18.19 -9.56
C MET A 261 -0.60 -17.17 -9.60
N ALA A 262 -0.64 -16.23 -8.67
CA ALA A 262 -1.59 -15.12 -8.65
C ALA A 262 -1.11 -13.88 -9.43
N LEU A 263 0.08 -13.93 -10.05
CA LEU A 263 0.73 -12.81 -10.75
C LEU A 263 0.91 -11.57 -9.86
N LYS A 264 1.14 -11.80 -8.57
CA LYS A 264 1.36 -10.78 -7.55
C LYS A 264 2.81 -10.65 -7.12
N ASP A 265 3.67 -11.56 -7.55
CA ASP A 265 5.09 -11.59 -7.22
C ASP A 265 5.82 -10.32 -7.68
N LEU A 266 5.63 -9.90 -8.94
CA LEU A 266 6.41 -8.82 -9.59
C LEU A 266 5.58 -7.58 -9.94
N VAL A 267 4.60 -7.22 -9.12
CA VAL A 267 3.80 -6.00 -9.33
C VAL A 267 4.67 -4.75 -9.13
N LEU A 268 4.72 -3.88 -10.13
CA LEU A 268 5.66 -2.73 -10.21
C LEU A 268 5.68 -1.84 -8.97
N TYR A 269 4.52 -1.59 -8.34
CA TYR A 269 4.46 -0.73 -7.16
C TYR A 269 5.47 -1.11 -6.08
N LYS A 270 5.80 -2.40 -5.94
CA LYS A 270 6.68 -2.89 -4.87
C LYS A 270 8.10 -2.35 -5.04
N LEU A 271 8.59 -2.32 -6.27
CA LEU A 271 9.87 -1.73 -6.63
C LEU A 271 9.82 -0.21 -6.54
N VAL A 272 8.70 0.38 -6.97
CA VAL A 272 8.49 1.83 -6.90
C VAL A 272 8.50 2.33 -5.45
N ASP A 273 7.90 1.59 -4.52
CA ASP A 273 7.96 1.89 -3.07
C ASP A 273 9.39 1.87 -2.55
N VAL A 274 10.20 0.89 -2.95
CA VAL A 274 11.62 0.83 -2.58
C VAL A 274 12.37 2.05 -3.11
N VAL A 275 12.14 2.43 -4.38
CA VAL A 275 12.75 3.62 -4.98
C VAL A 275 12.30 4.89 -4.26
N ALA A 276 11.01 5.03 -3.93
CA ALA A 276 10.48 6.19 -3.23
C ALA A 276 11.08 6.34 -1.82
N LEU A 277 11.18 5.23 -1.08
CA LEU A 277 11.77 5.20 0.27
C LEU A 277 13.28 5.52 0.29
N LEU A 278 13.98 5.28 -0.83
CA LEU A 278 15.38 5.64 -1.05
C LEU A 278 15.52 7.11 -1.47
N ALA A 279 14.69 7.59 -2.40
CA ALA A 279 14.77 8.94 -2.95
C ALA A 279 14.44 10.04 -1.92
N ASP A 280 13.62 9.73 -0.92
CA ASP A 280 13.31 10.64 0.20
C ASP A 280 14.49 10.81 1.17
N ARG A 281 15.67 10.25 0.87
CA ARG A 281 16.84 10.30 1.74
C ARG A 281 18.09 10.71 1.00
N ASP A 282 18.74 11.72 1.56
CA ASP A 282 20.19 11.81 1.51
C ASP A 282 20.76 10.62 2.29
N LEU A 283 21.15 9.57 1.58
CA LEU A 283 21.95 8.48 2.14
C LEU A 283 23.41 8.89 2.38
N ASP A 284 23.77 10.14 2.04
CA ASP A 284 25.10 10.74 2.20
C ASP A 284 25.38 11.26 3.63
N GLY A 285 24.45 11.03 4.57
CA GLY A 285 24.54 11.49 5.96
C GLY A 285 24.94 10.42 6.99
N VAL A 286 25.42 9.26 6.56
CA VAL A 286 26.03 8.23 7.44
C VAL A 286 27.56 8.30 7.34
#